data_AF-A0A0W8C1F2-F1
#
_entry.id   AF-A0A0W8C1F2-F1
#
_cell.length_a   1.000
_cell.length_b   1.000
_cell.length_c   1.000
_cell.angle_alpha   90.00
_cell.angle_beta   90.00
_cell.angle_gamma   90.00
#
_symmetry.space_group_name_H-M   'P 1'
#
loop_
_entity.id
_entity.type
_entity.pdbx_description
1 polymer ?
#
loop_
_entity_poly.entity_id
_entity_poly.type
_entity_poly.pdbx_seq_one_letter_code
_entity_poly.pdbx_strand_id
1 'polypeptide(L)'
;MTDLFLIIANDGWATRVQYASLGYNLSGLMLLLFEMVESMNWLSEKWRMRIKRVFFSYEVALVGELVTALGLQAFLSGLNKSDLKRSKPTALAVSYYLWSLICHGMVVMVVVGIISSTRVLCVVGYVWLKHRSFAILSDPCCVDTALGVRSRIMLLGGYCLESGKLYYMPTALKAFGLLKMKEGSRTYLVMHKLHWFTVPKDTLVGIGTITASRVEPCNERPCTGSVNFLVRRLGGPSNQTKSYQATLNQRVIRVVPGPREMSDIV
;
A
#
# COMPACT_ATOMS: atom_id res chain seq x y z
N MET A 1 2.65 -31.59 5.75
CA MET A 1 3.99 -31.70 5.11
C MET A 1 3.96 -32.41 3.75
N THR A 2 3.23 -33.51 3.57
CA THR A 2 3.20 -34.32 2.32
C THR A 2 2.78 -33.55 1.07
N ASP A 3 1.83 -32.61 1.17
CA ASP A 3 1.39 -31.82 0.01
C ASP A 3 2.38 -30.72 -0.40
N LEU A 4 3.14 -30.18 0.56
CA LEU A 4 4.26 -29.27 0.26
C LEU A 4 5.39 -30.04 -0.44
N PHE A 5 5.60 -31.31 -0.07
CA PHE A 5 6.55 -32.22 -0.74
C PHE A 5 6.09 -32.61 -2.16
N LEU A 6 4.78 -32.71 -2.42
CA LEU A 6 4.25 -33.02 -3.75
C LEU A 6 4.44 -31.86 -4.75
N ILE A 7 4.38 -30.61 -4.26
CA ILE A 7 4.74 -29.41 -5.02
C ILE A 7 6.25 -29.37 -5.32
N ILE A 8 7.09 -29.92 -4.44
CA ILE A 8 8.55 -29.99 -4.59
C ILE A 8 8.99 -31.14 -5.52
N ALA A 9 8.16 -32.16 -5.74
CA ALA A 9 8.54 -33.39 -6.42
C ALA A 9 8.61 -33.31 -7.96
N ASN A 10 8.33 -32.15 -8.57
CA ASN A 10 8.31 -32.02 -10.03
C ASN A 10 9.48 -31.15 -10.52
N ASP A 11 10.65 -31.75 -10.76
CA ASP A 11 11.78 -31.05 -11.37
C ASP A 11 11.40 -30.59 -12.80
N GLY A 12 11.34 -29.27 -13.04
CA GLY A 12 11.05 -28.73 -14.37
C GLY A 12 10.52 -27.29 -14.40
N TRP A 13 10.06 -26.84 -15.56
CA TRP A 13 9.43 -25.53 -15.74
C TRP A 13 8.11 -25.38 -14.97
N ALA A 14 7.40 -26.49 -14.73
CA ALA A 14 6.12 -26.50 -14.04
C ALA A 14 6.22 -26.06 -12.56
N THR A 15 7.31 -26.38 -11.85
CA THR A 15 7.50 -25.94 -10.46
C THR A 15 7.75 -24.43 -10.34
N ARG A 16 8.42 -23.82 -11.32
CA ARG A 16 8.58 -22.36 -11.37
C ARG A 16 7.23 -21.64 -11.47
N VAL A 17 6.32 -22.18 -12.27
CA VAL A 17 4.95 -21.67 -12.40
C VAL A 17 4.17 -21.83 -11.09
N GLN A 18 4.33 -22.96 -10.41
CA GLN A 18 3.71 -23.18 -9.09
C GLN A 18 4.23 -22.19 -8.03
N TYR A 19 5.53 -21.90 -7.99
CA TYR A 19 6.08 -20.91 -7.07
C TYR A 19 5.65 -19.47 -7.39
N ALA A 20 5.56 -19.12 -8.67
CA ALA A 20 4.98 -17.85 -9.08
C ALA A 20 3.51 -17.72 -8.64
N SER A 21 2.71 -18.77 -8.83
CA SER A 21 1.32 -18.84 -8.38
C SER A 21 1.18 -18.74 -6.85
N LEU A 22 2.05 -19.42 -6.10
CA LEU A 22 2.09 -19.34 -4.64
C LEU A 22 2.43 -17.92 -4.15
N GLY A 23 3.43 -17.28 -4.77
CA GLY A 23 3.80 -15.90 -4.47
C GLY A 23 2.67 -14.90 -4.77
N TYR A 24 1.98 -15.08 -5.90
CA TYR A 24 0.82 -14.28 -6.28
C TYR A 24 -0.35 -14.43 -5.28
N ASN A 25 -0.67 -15.66 -4.88
CA ASN A 25 -1.74 -15.91 -3.90
C ASN A 25 -1.41 -15.29 -2.55
N LEU A 26 -0.16 -15.38 -2.11
CA LEU A 26 0.28 -14.78 -0.83
C LEU A 26 0.33 -13.24 -0.90
N SER A 27 0.68 -12.68 -2.06
CA SER A 27 0.55 -11.25 -2.37
C SER A 27 -0.90 -10.78 -2.25
N GLY A 28 -1.84 -11.53 -2.81
CA GLY A 28 -3.28 -11.29 -2.66
C GLY A 28 -3.75 -11.39 -1.21
N LEU A 29 -3.29 -12.40 -0.47
CA LEU A 29 -3.58 -12.55 0.96
C LEU A 29 -3.07 -11.35 1.77
N MET A 30 -1.85 -10.88 1.50
CA MET A 30 -1.29 -9.69 2.15
C MET A 30 -2.14 -8.43 1.89
N LEU A 31 -2.64 -8.26 0.66
CA LEU A 31 -3.55 -7.16 0.32
C LEU A 31 -4.88 -7.28 1.10
N LEU A 32 -5.49 -8.46 1.13
CA LEU A 32 -6.73 -8.69 1.86
C LEU A 32 -6.58 -8.45 3.36
N LEU A 33 -5.50 -8.95 3.97
CA LEU A 33 -5.20 -8.69 5.39
C LEU A 33 -5.02 -7.20 5.67
N PHE A 34 -4.33 -6.50 4.77
CA PHE A 34 -4.19 -5.05 4.90
C PHE A 34 -5.53 -4.32 4.75
N GLU A 35 -6.41 -4.73 3.81
CA GLU A 35 -7.77 -4.20 3.67
C GLU A 35 -8.60 -4.42 4.93
N MET A 36 -8.50 -5.59 5.56
CA MET A 36 -9.15 -5.88 6.84
C MET A 36 -8.66 -4.91 7.93
N VAL A 37 -7.35 -4.76 8.11
CA VAL A 37 -6.77 -3.81 9.08
C VAL A 37 -7.19 -2.36 8.77
N GLU A 38 -7.26 -2.00 7.48
CA GLU A 38 -7.70 -0.69 7.02
C GLU A 38 -9.17 -0.44 7.41
N SER A 39 -10.04 -1.43 7.22
CA SER A 39 -11.46 -1.37 7.58
C SER A 39 -11.69 -1.26 9.10
N MET A 40 -10.77 -1.79 9.90
CA MET A 40 -10.80 -1.68 11.36
C MET A 40 -10.35 -0.30 11.87
N ASN A 41 -9.91 0.61 10.99
CA ASN A 41 -9.38 1.94 11.32
C ASN A 41 -8.19 1.94 12.31
N TRP A 42 -7.41 0.86 12.34
CA TRP A 42 -6.27 0.73 13.26
C TRP A 42 -5.03 1.54 12.86
N LEU A 43 -4.95 1.98 11.59
CA LEU A 43 -3.82 2.71 11.06
C LEU A 43 -4.19 4.17 10.82
N SER A 44 -3.32 5.09 11.26
CA SER A 44 -3.44 6.49 10.86
C SER A 44 -3.23 6.61 9.35
N GLU A 45 -3.86 7.62 8.75
CA GLU A 45 -3.81 7.83 7.30
C GLU A 45 -2.38 7.91 6.74
N LYS A 46 -1.47 8.56 7.48
CA LYS A 46 -0.05 8.67 7.07
C LYS A 46 0.60 7.30 6.93
N TRP A 47 0.39 6.41 7.91
CA TRP A 47 0.94 5.05 7.88
C TRP A 47 0.27 4.18 6.83
N ARG A 48 -1.06 4.29 6.73
CA ARG A 48 -1.85 3.60 5.70
C ARG A 48 -1.35 3.89 4.29
N MET A 49 -1.14 5.17 3.95
CA MET A 49 -0.63 5.56 2.63
C MET A 49 0.82 5.13 2.41
N ARG A 50 1.66 5.26 3.43
CA ARG A 50 3.06 4.81 3.34
C ARG A 50 3.15 3.32 3.06
N ILE A 51 2.36 2.50 3.77
CA ILE A 51 2.29 1.06 3.54
C ILE A 51 1.77 0.76 2.13
N LYS A 52 0.68 1.42 1.68
CA LYS A 52 0.15 1.26 0.31
C LYS A 52 1.21 1.55 -0.75
N ARG A 53 1.94 2.67 -0.65
CA ARG A 53 2.97 3.02 -1.65
C ARG A 53 4.19 2.09 -1.63
N VAL A 54 4.56 1.57 -0.46
CA VAL A 54 5.73 0.68 -0.32
C VAL A 54 5.43 -0.76 -0.72
N PHE A 55 4.29 -1.31 -0.30
CA PHE A 55 3.98 -2.73 -0.49
C PHE A 55 2.96 -3.00 -1.60
N PHE A 56 2.09 -2.04 -1.91
CA PHE A 56 0.95 -2.20 -2.81
C PHE A 56 1.01 -1.20 -3.96
N SER A 57 2.10 -1.26 -4.72
CA SER A 57 2.30 -0.46 -5.91
C SER A 57 2.39 -1.30 -7.18
N TYR A 58 1.82 -0.79 -8.28
CA TYR A 58 1.77 -1.52 -9.54
C TYR A 58 3.17 -1.86 -10.08
N GLU A 59 4.10 -0.91 -10.00
CA GLU A 59 5.44 -1.06 -10.56
C GLU A 59 6.24 -2.16 -9.87
N VAL A 60 5.96 -2.38 -8.58
CA VAL A 60 6.74 -3.29 -7.75
C VAL A 60 5.99 -4.58 -7.42
N ALA A 61 4.67 -4.61 -7.54
CA ALA A 61 3.91 -5.85 -7.43
C ALA A 61 4.39 -6.87 -8.48
N LEU A 62 4.44 -6.49 -9.76
CA LEU A 62 4.82 -7.39 -10.86
C LEU A 62 6.30 -7.85 -10.74
N VAL A 63 7.22 -6.90 -10.57
CA VAL A 63 8.66 -7.21 -10.47
C VAL A 63 8.96 -7.98 -9.18
N GLY A 64 8.33 -7.58 -8.07
CA GLY A 64 8.45 -8.24 -6.79
C GLY A 64 7.96 -9.68 -6.83
N GLU A 65 6.87 -9.96 -7.55
CA GLU A 65 6.36 -11.33 -7.74
C GLU A 65 7.32 -12.20 -8.55
N LEU A 66 7.93 -11.66 -9.62
CA LEU A 66 8.92 -12.38 -10.41
C LEU A 66 10.18 -12.70 -9.60
N VAL A 67 10.72 -11.72 -8.88
CA VAL A 67 11.91 -11.90 -8.02
C VAL A 67 11.61 -12.83 -6.85
N THR A 68 10.41 -12.73 -6.27
CA THR A 68 9.96 -13.64 -5.22
C THR A 68 9.90 -15.07 -5.73
N ALA A 69 9.39 -15.33 -6.93
CA ALA A 69 9.30 -16.69 -7.47
C ALA A 69 10.68 -17.36 -7.53
N LEU A 70 11.73 -16.61 -7.91
CA LEU A 70 13.11 -17.08 -7.92
C LEU A 70 13.67 -17.29 -6.50
N GLY A 71 13.46 -16.33 -5.60
CA GLY A 71 13.92 -16.43 -4.21
C GLY A 71 13.24 -17.56 -3.43
N LEU A 72 11.95 -17.77 -3.68
CA LEU A 72 11.14 -18.81 -3.07
C LEU A 72 11.59 -20.21 -3.50
N GLN A 73 11.98 -20.37 -4.78
CA GLN A 73 12.58 -21.60 -5.27
C GLN A 73 13.87 -21.95 -4.50
N ALA A 74 14.76 -20.98 -4.30
CA ALA A 74 16.00 -21.18 -3.55
C ALA A 74 15.72 -21.54 -2.08
N PHE A 75 14.77 -20.84 -1.44
CA PHE A 75 14.38 -21.08 -0.05
C PHE A 75 13.78 -22.49 0.15
N LEU A 76 12.81 -22.89 -0.67
CA LEU A 76 12.16 -24.19 -0.54
C LEU A 76 13.11 -25.35 -0.87
N SER A 77 14.02 -25.16 -1.84
CA SER A 77 15.10 -26.10 -2.12
C SER A 77 16.04 -26.26 -0.93
N GLY A 78 16.34 -25.17 -0.23
CA GLY A 78 17.11 -25.18 1.02
C GLY A 78 16.39 -25.89 2.17
N LEU A 79 15.09 -25.61 2.35
CA LEU A 79 14.27 -26.29 3.36
C LEU A 79 14.21 -27.81 3.13
N ASN A 80 14.13 -28.27 1.88
CA ASN A 80 14.11 -29.71 1.59
C ASN A 80 15.43 -30.41 1.99
N LYS A 81 16.56 -29.69 1.91
CA LYS A 81 17.90 -30.16 2.32
C LYS A 81 18.14 -30.01 3.83
N SER A 82 17.25 -29.34 4.56
CA SER A 82 17.43 -29.06 5.99
C SER A 82 16.94 -30.20 6.89
N ASP A 83 17.42 -30.19 8.13
CA ASP A 83 17.09 -31.15 9.19
C ASP A 83 15.66 -31.02 9.77
N LEU A 84 14.77 -30.23 9.14
CA LEU A 84 13.35 -30.15 9.50
C LEU A 84 12.65 -31.52 9.50
N LYS A 85 13.19 -32.49 8.75
CA LYS A 85 12.76 -33.90 8.76
C LYS A 85 12.97 -34.59 10.11
N ARG A 86 13.85 -34.05 10.97
CA ARG A 86 14.20 -34.58 12.29
C ARG A 86 13.25 -34.12 13.40
N SER A 87 12.20 -33.34 13.10
CA SER A 87 11.23 -32.85 14.11
C SER A 87 10.17 -33.88 14.53
N LYS A 88 10.30 -35.14 14.11
CA LYS A 88 9.40 -36.25 14.47
C LYS A 88 9.20 -36.47 15.98
N PRO A 89 10.22 -36.42 16.86
CA PRO A 89 10.02 -36.64 18.29
C PRO A 89 9.22 -35.49 18.93
N THR A 90 9.38 -34.26 18.45
CA THR A 90 8.62 -33.10 18.92
C THR A 90 7.15 -33.16 18.48
N ALA A 91 6.89 -33.65 17.26
CA ALA A 91 5.53 -33.85 16.77
C ALA A 91 4.77 -34.92 17.58
N LEU A 92 5.45 -35.99 17.99
CA LEU A 92 4.90 -37.03 18.87
C LEU A 92 4.59 -36.50 20.28
N ALA A 93 5.39 -35.56 20.79
CA ALA A 93 5.20 -35.00 22.13
C ALA A 93 4.01 -34.01 22.23
N VAL A 94 3.73 -33.26 21.17
CA VAL A 94 2.76 -32.15 21.22
C VAL A 94 1.45 -32.44 20.46
N SER A 95 1.51 -33.23 19.38
CA SER A 95 0.48 -33.55 18.38
C SER A 95 0.94 -33.15 16.98
N TYR A 96 0.74 -34.05 16.01
CA TYR A 96 1.06 -33.81 14.61
C TYR A 96 0.34 -32.61 14.02
N TYR A 97 -0.91 -32.34 14.44
CA TYR A 97 -1.69 -31.22 13.90
C TYR A 97 -1.12 -29.87 14.34
N LEU A 98 -0.84 -29.70 15.64
CA LEU A 98 -0.31 -28.44 16.16
C LEU A 98 1.10 -28.18 15.64
N TRP A 99 1.96 -29.20 15.64
CA TRP A 99 3.32 -29.07 15.12
C TRP A 99 3.34 -28.78 13.61
N SER A 100 2.44 -29.39 12.84
CA SER A 100 2.26 -29.09 11.43
C SER A 100 1.80 -27.64 11.22
N LEU A 101 0.85 -27.15 12.01
CA LEU A 101 0.38 -25.76 11.94
C LEU A 101 1.51 -24.76 12.22
N ILE A 102 2.31 -24.99 13.26
CA ILE A 102 3.46 -24.14 13.60
C ILE A 102 4.48 -24.13 12.45
N CYS A 103 4.82 -25.31 11.92
CA CYS A 103 5.74 -25.44 10.80
C CYS A 103 5.23 -24.69 9.55
N HIS A 104 3.96 -24.88 9.18
CA HIS A 104 3.35 -24.14 8.07
C HIS A 104 3.31 -22.63 8.32
N GLY A 105 2.98 -22.20 9.54
CA GLY A 105 3.00 -20.79 9.93
C GLY A 105 4.40 -20.17 9.78
N MET A 106 5.44 -20.86 10.23
CA MET A 106 6.83 -20.40 10.05
C MET A 106 7.19 -20.26 8.56
N VAL A 107 6.85 -21.25 7.73
CA VAL A 107 7.10 -21.19 6.28
C VAL A 107 6.38 -19.98 5.67
N VAL A 108 5.09 -19.81 5.95
CA VAL A 108 4.31 -18.66 5.46
C VAL A 108 4.94 -17.34 5.89
N MET A 109 5.34 -17.20 7.15
CA MET A 109 5.97 -15.98 7.66
C MET A 109 7.29 -15.66 6.95
N VAL A 110 8.12 -16.68 6.67
CA VAL A 110 9.37 -16.48 5.93
C VAL A 110 9.08 -16.07 4.48
N VAL A 111 8.12 -16.71 3.81
CA VAL A 111 7.76 -16.36 2.43
C VAL A 111 7.19 -14.94 2.35
N VAL A 112 6.30 -14.55 3.28
CA VAL A 112 5.80 -13.18 3.41
C VAL A 112 6.96 -12.20 3.65
N GLY A 113 7.93 -12.57 4.50
CA GLY A 113 9.13 -11.77 4.76
C GLY A 113 9.98 -11.55 3.50
N ILE A 114 10.18 -12.59 2.69
CA ILE A 114 10.90 -12.51 1.41
C ILE A 114 10.16 -11.59 0.44
N ILE A 115 8.84 -11.77 0.26
CA ILE A 115 8.00 -10.91 -0.59
C ILE A 115 8.13 -9.46 -0.15
N SER A 116 7.93 -9.21 1.15
CA SER A 116 7.93 -7.88 1.74
C SER A 116 9.29 -7.19 1.56
N SER A 117 10.39 -7.90 1.83
CA SER A 117 11.75 -7.37 1.69
C SER A 117 12.07 -7.04 0.23
N THR A 118 11.70 -7.94 -0.69
CA THR A 118 11.89 -7.75 -2.14
C THR A 118 11.14 -6.51 -2.62
N ARG A 119 9.88 -6.32 -2.19
CA ARG A 119 9.08 -5.15 -2.55
C ARG A 119 9.68 -3.85 -2.04
N VAL A 120 10.15 -3.83 -0.79
CA VAL A 120 10.81 -2.64 -0.23
C VAL A 120 12.04 -2.27 -1.04
N LEU A 121 12.91 -3.23 -1.35
CA LEU A 121 14.11 -3.00 -2.16
C LEU A 121 13.78 -2.49 -3.56
N CYS A 122 12.81 -3.11 -4.24
CA CYS A 122 12.37 -2.69 -5.57
C CYS A 122 11.74 -1.29 -5.57
N VAL A 123 10.90 -0.95 -4.58
CA VAL A 123 10.31 0.40 -4.46
C VAL A 123 11.38 1.44 -4.22
N VAL A 124 12.31 1.17 -3.29
CA VAL A 124 13.41 2.09 -2.98
C VAL A 124 14.26 2.33 -4.23
N GLY A 125 14.63 1.27 -4.95
CA GLY A 125 15.35 1.36 -6.21
C GLY A 125 14.59 2.16 -7.27
N TYR A 126 13.30 1.84 -7.49
CA TYR A 126 12.47 2.52 -8.48
C TYR A 126 12.31 4.02 -8.19
N VAL A 127 12.00 4.37 -6.94
CA VAL A 127 11.81 5.77 -6.51
C VAL A 127 13.12 6.55 -6.64
N TRP A 128 14.23 5.94 -6.25
CA TRP A 128 15.54 6.55 -6.41
C TRP A 128 15.87 6.81 -7.87
N LEU A 129 15.68 5.82 -8.75
CA LEU A 129 15.99 5.92 -10.17
C LEU A 129 15.11 6.96 -10.88
N LYS A 130 13.80 6.93 -10.64
CA LYS A 130 12.84 7.77 -11.37
C LYS A 130 12.71 9.19 -10.80
N HIS A 131 12.62 9.30 -9.48
CA HIS A 131 12.20 10.54 -8.81
C HIS A 131 13.31 11.19 -8.01
N ARG A 132 14.43 10.48 -7.78
CA ARG A 132 15.60 10.96 -7.01
C ARG A 132 15.27 11.47 -5.61
N SER A 133 14.08 11.11 -5.09
CA SER A 133 13.59 11.58 -3.79
C SER A 133 12.61 10.57 -3.20
N PHE A 134 12.86 10.17 -1.96
CA PHE A 134 11.98 9.29 -1.18
C PHE A 134 10.74 10.01 -0.61
N ALA A 135 10.61 11.32 -0.86
CA ALA A 135 9.45 12.11 -0.44
C ALA A 135 8.13 11.51 -0.95
N ILE A 136 8.14 10.90 -2.14
CA ILE A 136 6.96 10.25 -2.73
C ILE A 136 6.41 9.11 -1.87
N LEU A 137 7.24 8.48 -1.03
CA LEU A 137 6.76 7.41 -0.15
C LEU A 137 6.08 7.94 1.11
N SER A 138 6.35 9.19 1.50
CA SER A 138 5.96 9.74 2.80
C SER A 138 5.03 10.95 2.72
N ASP A 139 5.11 11.73 1.65
CA ASP A 139 4.38 12.99 1.53
C ASP A 139 2.88 12.77 1.30
N PRO A 140 2.02 13.50 2.02
CA PRO A 140 0.58 13.36 1.87
C PRO A 140 0.12 13.94 0.52
N CYS A 141 -0.85 13.27 -0.10
CA CYS A 141 -1.56 13.76 -1.28
C CYS A 141 -3.06 13.69 -1.01
N CYS A 142 -3.76 14.81 -1.17
CA CYS A 142 -5.19 14.89 -0.89
C CYS A 142 -6.06 13.99 -1.80
N VAL A 143 -5.56 13.63 -2.99
CA VAL A 143 -6.25 12.67 -3.87
C VAL A 143 -6.23 11.28 -3.26
N ASP A 144 -5.11 10.88 -2.64
CA ASP A 144 -5.04 9.60 -1.93
C ASP A 144 -6.03 9.59 -0.77
N THR A 145 -6.12 10.71 -0.03
CA THR A 145 -7.11 10.88 1.04
C THR A 145 -8.55 10.74 0.54
N ALA A 146 -8.88 11.34 -0.61
CA ALA A 146 -10.21 11.23 -1.21
C ALA A 146 -10.53 9.82 -1.72
N LEU A 147 -9.53 9.12 -2.27
CA LEU A 147 -9.65 7.71 -2.65
C LEU A 147 -9.84 6.82 -1.42
N GLY A 148 -9.08 7.06 -0.35
CA GLY A 148 -9.17 6.32 0.91
C GLY A 148 -9.03 4.80 0.71
N VAL A 149 -10.00 4.05 1.22
CA VAL A 149 -10.11 2.58 1.09
C VAL A 149 -10.48 2.12 -0.32
N ARG A 150 -10.96 3.03 -1.19
CA ARG A 150 -11.44 2.68 -2.55
C ARG A 150 -10.29 2.35 -3.50
N SER A 151 -9.09 2.86 -3.22
CA SER A 151 -7.89 2.52 -3.99
C SER A 151 -7.11 1.40 -3.30
N ARG A 152 -7.01 0.27 -3.99
CA ARG A 152 -6.29 -0.93 -3.53
C ARG A 152 -4.80 -0.88 -3.85
N ILE A 153 -4.44 -0.31 -5.00
CA ILE A 153 -3.07 -0.30 -5.51
C ILE A 153 -2.73 1.11 -5.97
N MET A 154 -1.51 1.56 -5.66
CA MET A 154 -0.98 2.87 -6.03
C MET A 154 -0.07 2.78 -7.26
N LEU A 155 0.03 3.87 -8.03
CA LEU A 155 0.89 3.98 -9.20
C LEU A 155 1.99 5.01 -8.89
N LEU A 156 3.17 4.56 -8.47
CA LEU A 156 4.25 5.46 -8.03
C LEU A 156 4.75 6.34 -9.16
N GLY A 157 4.75 5.81 -10.37
CA GLY A 157 5.12 6.49 -11.58
C GLY A 157 4.13 7.54 -12.03
N GLY A 158 2.92 7.56 -11.45
CA GLY A 158 1.87 8.54 -11.70
C GLY A 158 1.98 9.81 -10.87
N TYR A 159 2.85 9.83 -9.84
CA TYR A 159 3.09 11.03 -9.05
C TYR A 159 4.13 11.95 -9.69
N CYS A 160 4.07 13.22 -9.29
CA CYS A 160 5.03 14.26 -9.59
C CYS A 160 5.25 15.09 -8.31
N LEU A 161 6.51 15.39 -8.01
CA LEU A 161 6.89 16.24 -6.89
C LEU A 161 7.13 17.67 -7.42
N GLU A 162 6.36 18.63 -6.91
CA GLU A 162 6.44 20.03 -7.35
C GLU A 162 6.47 20.92 -6.10
N SER A 163 7.55 21.69 -5.94
CA SER A 163 7.77 22.59 -4.78
C SER A 163 7.56 21.90 -3.42
N GLY A 164 8.08 20.67 -3.27
CA GLY A 164 7.97 19.86 -2.05
C GLY A 164 6.55 19.35 -1.75
N LYS A 165 5.67 19.31 -2.75
CA LYS A 165 4.31 18.80 -2.64
C LYS A 165 4.05 17.72 -3.67
N LEU A 166 3.31 16.70 -3.26
CA LEU A 166 3.01 15.55 -4.09
C LEU A 166 1.72 15.75 -4.89
N TYR A 167 1.78 15.56 -6.20
CA TYR A 167 0.65 15.65 -7.12
C TYR A 167 0.54 14.40 -7.98
N TYR A 168 -0.66 14.07 -8.43
CA TYR A 168 -0.88 13.11 -9.51
C TYR A 168 -0.84 13.79 -10.88
N MET A 169 -0.21 13.14 -11.83
CA MET A 169 -0.28 13.51 -13.24
C MET A 169 -1.68 13.23 -13.81
N PRO A 170 -2.15 14.04 -14.77
CA PRO A 170 -3.45 13.82 -15.42
C PRO A 170 -3.57 12.44 -16.08
N THR A 171 -2.48 11.93 -16.65
CA THR A 171 -2.42 10.59 -17.26
C THR A 171 -2.67 9.48 -16.24
N ALA A 172 -2.12 9.61 -15.04
CA ALA A 172 -2.35 8.67 -13.94
C ALA A 172 -3.79 8.75 -13.43
N LEU A 173 -4.34 9.95 -13.26
CA LEU A 173 -5.74 10.14 -12.89
C LEU A 173 -6.69 9.47 -13.90
N LYS A 174 -6.41 9.63 -15.20
CA LYS A 174 -7.15 8.95 -16.26
C LYS A 174 -7.00 7.43 -16.20
N ALA A 175 -5.79 6.92 -15.95
CA ALA A 175 -5.53 5.49 -15.82
C ALA A 175 -6.27 4.85 -14.63
N PHE A 176 -6.46 5.60 -13.54
CA PHE A 176 -7.30 5.19 -12.42
C PHE A 176 -8.81 5.30 -12.69
N GLY A 177 -9.23 5.78 -13.86
CA GLY A 177 -10.63 6.03 -14.16
C GLY A 177 -11.22 7.20 -13.36
N LEU A 178 -10.38 8.12 -12.88
CA LEU A 178 -10.82 9.32 -12.18
C LEU A 178 -11.25 10.40 -13.19
N LEU A 179 -12.45 10.91 -12.96
CA LEU A 179 -13.11 11.89 -13.80
C LEU A 179 -13.48 13.14 -12.97
N LYS A 180 -13.79 14.24 -13.66
CA LYS A 180 -14.39 15.41 -13.03
C LYS A 180 -15.87 15.49 -13.42
N MET A 181 -16.71 15.79 -12.45
CA MET A 181 -18.11 16.15 -12.68
C MET A 181 -18.33 17.61 -12.33
N LYS A 182 -18.98 18.36 -13.21
CA LYS A 182 -19.43 19.73 -12.91
C LYS A 182 -20.92 19.74 -12.64
N GLU A 183 -21.30 20.19 -11.46
CA GLU A 183 -22.67 20.34 -11.01
C GLU A 183 -22.84 21.78 -10.48
N GLY A 184 -23.50 22.62 -11.28
CA GLY A 184 -23.59 24.06 -11.01
C GLY A 184 -22.23 24.75 -10.95
N SER A 185 -21.93 25.38 -9.81
CA SER A 185 -20.65 26.06 -9.55
C SER A 185 -19.57 25.14 -8.97
N ARG A 186 -19.91 23.91 -8.56
CA ARG A 186 -18.99 22.98 -7.90
C ARG A 186 -18.46 21.95 -8.87
N THR A 187 -17.20 21.59 -8.67
CA THR A 187 -16.55 20.49 -9.41
C THR A 187 -16.24 19.37 -8.43
N TYR A 188 -16.59 18.15 -8.79
CA TYR A 188 -16.36 16.96 -7.98
C TYR A 188 -15.40 15.99 -8.70
N LEU A 189 -14.64 15.26 -7.91
CA LEU A 189 -13.87 14.11 -8.34
C LEU A 189 -14.79 12.89 -8.32
N VAL A 190 -14.85 12.16 -9.43
CA VAL A 190 -15.79 11.05 -9.63
C VAL A 190 -15.02 9.81 -10.06
N MET A 191 -15.47 8.64 -9.63
CA MET A 191 -14.96 7.34 -10.04
C MET A 191 -16.09 6.34 -10.26
N HIS A 192 -15.81 5.26 -10.99
CA HIS A 192 -16.73 4.12 -11.08
C HIS A 192 -16.71 3.31 -9.78
N LYS A 193 -17.90 3.08 -9.23
CA LYS A 193 -18.15 2.14 -8.14
C LYS A 193 -18.46 0.77 -8.72
N LEU A 194 -17.57 -0.18 -8.50
CA LEU A 194 -17.79 -1.57 -8.89
C LEU A 194 -18.77 -2.22 -7.91
N HIS A 195 -19.76 -2.90 -8.47
CA HIS A 195 -20.73 -3.72 -7.73
C HIS A 195 -20.50 -5.17 -8.15
N TRP A 196 -20.39 -6.07 -7.17
CA TRP A 196 -20.00 -7.47 -7.42
C TRP A 196 -21.08 -8.28 -8.14
N PHE A 197 -22.36 -7.96 -7.89
CA PHE A 197 -23.49 -8.79 -8.31
C PHE A 197 -24.48 -8.06 -9.22
N THR A 198 -24.31 -6.77 -9.41
CA THR A 198 -25.20 -5.94 -10.23
C THR A 198 -24.37 -5.00 -11.09
N VAL A 199 -24.91 -4.61 -12.25
CA VAL A 199 -24.34 -3.52 -13.06
C VAL A 199 -25.38 -2.40 -13.10
N PRO A 200 -25.41 -1.52 -12.08
CA PRO A 200 -26.31 -0.37 -12.08
C PRO A 200 -26.04 0.52 -13.31
N LYS A 201 -27.06 1.23 -13.79
CA LYS A 201 -26.86 2.22 -14.87
C LYS A 201 -25.99 3.41 -14.40
N ASP A 202 -26.11 3.77 -13.12
CA ASP A 202 -25.40 4.90 -12.51
C ASP A 202 -24.24 4.43 -11.62
N THR A 203 -23.15 3.97 -12.24
CA THR A 203 -21.97 3.50 -11.49
C THR A 203 -21.01 4.61 -11.06
N LEU A 204 -21.19 5.83 -11.58
CA LEU A 204 -20.31 6.95 -11.26
C LEU A 204 -20.72 7.62 -9.93
N VAL A 205 -19.76 7.73 -9.02
CA VAL A 205 -19.96 8.37 -7.70
C VAL A 205 -18.93 9.46 -7.44
N GLY A 206 -19.40 10.60 -6.93
CA GLY A 206 -18.56 11.69 -6.45
C GLY A 206 -17.94 11.33 -5.10
N ILE A 207 -16.62 11.44 -5.01
CA ILE A 207 -15.83 11.06 -3.82
C ILE A 207 -15.11 12.25 -3.16
N GLY A 208 -15.06 13.40 -3.84
CA GLY A 208 -14.50 14.62 -3.27
C GLY A 208 -14.80 15.87 -4.07
N THR A 209 -14.67 17.04 -3.46
CA THR A 209 -14.79 18.35 -4.10
C THR A 209 -13.43 18.82 -4.59
N ILE A 210 -13.36 19.33 -5.82
CA ILE A 210 -12.12 19.82 -6.41
C ILE A 210 -12.07 21.35 -6.30
N THR A 211 -11.14 21.85 -5.49
CA THR A 211 -10.88 23.28 -5.33
C THR A 211 -9.47 23.59 -5.82
N ALA A 212 -9.36 24.31 -6.94
CA ALA A 212 -8.10 24.52 -7.67
C ALA A 212 -7.38 23.19 -7.99
N SER A 213 -6.22 22.93 -7.39
CA SER A 213 -5.46 21.68 -7.56
C SER A 213 -5.72 20.65 -6.46
N ARG A 214 -6.62 20.92 -5.51
CA ARG A 214 -6.83 20.10 -4.32
C ARG A 214 -8.15 19.36 -4.38
N VAL A 215 -8.23 18.27 -3.64
CA VAL A 215 -9.44 17.46 -3.48
C VAL A 215 -9.75 17.32 -2.00
N GLU A 216 -10.95 17.70 -1.59
CA GLU A 216 -11.44 17.45 -0.24
C GLU A 216 -12.42 16.27 -0.28
N PRO A 217 -12.25 15.25 0.57
CA PRO A 217 -13.19 14.13 0.62
C PRO A 217 -14.61 14.61 0.92
N CYS A 218 -15.60 14.01 0.26
CA CYS A 218 -17.00 14.24 0.57
C CYS A 218 -17.75 12.91 0.72
N ASN A 219 -18.97 12.99 1.28
CA ASN A 219 -19.88 11.85 1.25
C ASN A 219 -20.15 11.45 -0.20
N GLU A 220 -20.34 10.15 -0.43
CA GLU A 220 -20.63 9.63 -1.76
C GLU A 220 -21.88 10.30 -2.33
N ARG A 221 -21.76 10.77 -3.57
CA ARG A 221 -22.85 11.47 -4.27
C ARG A 221 -23.10 10.84 -5.63
N PRO A 222 -24.37 10.77 -6.07
CA PRO A 222 -24.69 10.30 -7.41
C PRO A 222 -24.13 11.28 -8.45
N CYS A 223 -23.83 10.75 -9.64
CA CYS A 223 -23.35 11.55 -10.75
C CYS A 223 -24.51 12.19 -11.52
N THR A 224 -24.85 13.44 -11.19
CA THR A 224 -25.96 14.21 -11.79
C THR A 224 -25.50 15.24 -12.82
N GLY A 225 -24.21 15.56 -12.85
CA GLY A 225 -23.63 16.63 -13.64
C GLY A 225 -22.91 16.16 -14.92
N SER A 226 -22.39 17.14 -15.67
CA SER A 226 -21.57 16.86 -16.86
C SER A 226 -20.22 16.26 -16.47
N VAL A 227 -19.89 15.11 -17.04
CA VAL A 227 -18.64 14.37 -16.75
C VAL A 227 -17.60 14.65 -17.83
N ASN A 228 -16.37 14.90 -17.41
CA ASN A 228 -15.25 15.16 -18.29
C ASN A 228 -13.96 14.56 -17.72
N PHE A 229 -12.94 14.41 -18.57
CA PHE A 229 -11.62 13.99 -18.11
C PHE A 229 -10.90 15.07 -17.31
N LEU A 230 -10.04 14.61 -16.40
CA LEU A 230 -9.09 15.45 -15.68
C LEU A 230 -7.89 15.77 -16.58
N VAL A 231 -7.66 17.06 -16.81
CA VAL A 231 -6.53 17.57 -17.62
C VAL A 231 -5.46 18.23 -16.76
N ARG A 232 -5.81 18.63 -15.53
CA ARG A 232 -4.89 19.27 -14.58
C ARG A 232 -4.35 18.27 -13.56
N ARG A 233 -3.17 18.58 -13.02
CA ARG A 233 -2.59 17.87 -11.87
C ARG A 233 -3.43 18.12 -10.61
N LEU A 234 -3.61 17.09 -9.79
CA LEU A 234 -4.33 17.19 -8.51
C LEU A 234 -3.48 16.63 -7.37
N GLY A 235 -3.49 17.29 -6.22
CA GLY A 235 -2.72 16.88 -5.05
C GLY A 235 -2.36 18.02 -4.08
N GLY A 236 -1.26 17.83 -3.37
CA GLY A 236 -0.81 18.63 -2.25
C GLY A 236 -1.41 18.17 -0.91
N PRO A 237 -0.96 18.77 0.21
CA PRO A 237 -1.38 18.37 1.55
C PRO A 237 -2.86 18.71 1.80
N SER A 238 -3.65 17.78 2.34
CA SER A 238 -5.04 18.08 2.73
C SER A 238 -5.10 19.22 3.76
N ASN A 239 -6.20 19.97 3.80
CA ASN A 239 -6.42 21.03 4.80
C ASN A 239 -6.41 20.44 6.23
N GLN A 240 -6.84 19.19 6.42
CA GLN A 240 -6.72 18.48 7.70
C GLN A 240 -5.25 18.22 8.09
N THR A 241 -4.39 17.89 7.12
CA THR A 241 -2.97 17.63 7.37
C THR A 241 -2.19 18.92 7.69
N LYS A 242 -2.59 20.05 7.11
CA LYS A 242 -2.03 21.36 7.47
C LYS A 242 -2.32 21.72 8.93
N SER A 243 -3.54 21.44 9.41
CA SER A 243 -3.91 21.68 10.81
C SER A 243 -3.02 20.84 11.74
N TYR A 244 -2.86 19.55 11.45
CA TYR A 244 -2.01 18.65 12.23
C TYR A 244 -0.51 19.03 12.19
N GLN A 245 0.03 19.41 11.03
CA GLN A 245 1.41 19.88 10.90
C GLN A 245 1.64 21.23 11.59
N ALA A 246 0.66 22.13 11.58
CA ALA A 246 0.71 23.38 12.35
C ALA A 246 0.74 23.11 13.86
N THR A 247 -0.06 22.15 14.35
CA THR A 247 -0.04 21.73 15.76
C THR A 247 1.30 21.08 16.14
N LEU A 248 1.89 20.28 15.26
CA LEU A 248 3.18 19.61 15.49
C LEU A 248 4.33 20.63 15.50
N ASN A 249 4.35 21.58 14.58
CA ASN A 249 5.33 22.67 14.56
C ASN A 249 5.15 23.61 15.78
N GLN A 250 3.93 23.88 16.24
CA GLN A 250 3.72 24.64 17.49
C GLN A 250 4.23 23.91 18.73
N ARG A 251 4.15 22.57 18.79
CA ARG A 251 4.75 21.79 19.90
C ARG A 251 6.27 21.79 19.86
N VAL A 252 6.88 21.79 18.68
CA VAL A 252 8.35 21.84 18.54
C VAL A 252 8.92 23.24 18.87
N ILE A 253 8.14 24.30 18.69
CA ILE A 253 8.59 25.69 18.94
C ILE A 253 8.42 26.12 20.42
N ARG A 254 7.65 25.39 21.26
CA ARG A 254 7.64 25.64 22.72
C ARG A 254 8.82 24.96 23.41
N VAL A 255 10.01 25.50 23.23
CA VAL A 255 11.08 25.37 24.23
C VAL A 255 11.04 26.65 25.07
N VAL A 256 10.50 26.55 26.28
CA VAL A 256 10.54 27.62 27.27
C VAL A 256 12.01 27.80 27.69
N PRO A 257 12.61 29.01 27.60
CA PRO A 257 13.93 29.22 28.16
C PRO A 257 13.82 29.13 29.68
N GLY A 258 14.57 28.19 30.27
CA GLY A 258 14.72 28.09 31.72
C GLY A 258 15.32 29.38 32.29
N PRO A 259 14.98 29.74 33.54
CA PRO A 259 15.47 30.97 34.15
C PRO A 259 16.99 30.93 34.32
N ARG A 260 17.66 32.01 33.89
CA ARG A 260 19.07 32.28 34.20
C ARG A 260 19.18 32.64 35.68
N GLU A 261 20.15 32.02 36.34
CA GLU A 261 20.56 32.31 37.71
C GLU A 261 20.91 33.79 37.89
N MET A 262 20.59 34.32 39.07
CA MET A 262 21.21 35.53 39.58
C MET A 262 21.65 35.24 41.01
N SER A 263 22.97 35.26 41.16
CA SER A 263 23.74 35.25 42.39
C SER A 263 23.33 36.38 43.32
N ASP A 264 23.16 36.07 44.61
CA ASP A 264 23.29 37.08 45.65
C ASP A 264 24.41 36.70 46.64
N ILE A 265 25.40 37.57 46.62
CA ILE A 265 26.40 37.82 47.65
C ILE A 265 25.66 38.52 48.80
N VAL A 266 25.73 37.96 50.02
CA VAL A 266 26.27 38.50 51.30
C VAL A 266 25.96 37.48 52.39
#